data_AF-A0A9Q1EBW6-F1
#
_entry.id   AF-A0A9Q1EBW6-F1
#
_cell.length_a   1.000
_cell.length_b   1.000
_cell.length_c   1.000
_cell.angle_alpha   90.00
_cell.angle_beta   90.00
_cell.angle_gamma   90.00
#
_symmetry.space_group_name_H-M   'P 1'
#
loop_
_entity.id
_entity.type
_entity.pdbx_description
1 polymer ?
#
loop_
_entity_poly.entity_id
_entity_poly.type
_entity_poly.pdbx_seq_one_letter_code
_entity_poly.pdbx_strand_id
1 'polypeptide(L)'
;MASLNAIFFYLSNKQYETETSENKKRLIRRDAKKFCLQGSFLYYKDGQSMKRVIVTEEERMEVLTEAHAGHFGARRMQEKIGSRFYWRGITQDTLDWV
;
A
#
# COMPACT_ATOMS: atom_id res chain seq x y z
N MET A 1 10.17 8.09 -2.56
CA MET A 1 8.70 7.97 -2.64
C MET A 1 8.12 8.76 -1.48
N ALA A 2 7.00 9.46 -1.66
CA ALA A 2 6.28 10.09 -0.57
C ALA A 2 5.73 9.04 0.42
N SER A 3 5.52 9.44 1.67
CA SER A 3 4.85 8.59 2.67
C SER A 3 3.42 8.25 2.22
N LEU A 4 2.97 7.03 2.49
CA LEU A 4 1.60 6.59 2.20
C LEU A 4 0.57 7.46 2.95
N ASN A 5 0.88 7.87 4.19
CA ASN A 5 0.04 8.79 4.96
C ASN A 5 -0.09 10.15 4.31
N ALA A 6 1.02 10.69 3.79
CA ALA A 6 1.01 11.98 3.09
C ALA A 6 0.23 11.91 1.76
N ILE A 7 0.31 10.77 1.05
CA ILE A 7 -0.48 10.51 -0.16
C ILE A 7 -1.97 10.39 0.19
N PHE A 8 -2.31 9.65 1.25
CA PHE A 8 -3.68 9.51 1.74
C PHE A 8 -4.26 10.88 2.10
N PHE A 9 -3.56 11.65 2.95
CA PHE A 9 -3.98 12.98 3.38
C PHE A 9 -4.21 13.92 2.19
N TYR A 10 -3.28 13.93 1.22
CA TYR A 10 -3.40 14.73 0.01
C TYR A 10 -4.59 14.29 -0.87
N LEU A 11 -4.83 13.00 -1.03
CA LEU A 11 -5.94 12.52 -1.83
C LEU A 11 -7.30 12.81 -1.17
N SER A 12 -7.37 12.72 0.17
CA SER A 12 -8.59 12.94 0.95
C SER A 12 -8.97 14.42 1.02
N ASN A 13 -8.00 15.30 1.30
CA ASN A 13 -8.28 16.71 1.61
C ASN A 13 -7.84 17.68 0.52
N LYS A 14 -7.07 17.23 -0.48
CA LYS A 14 -6.35 18.09 -1.45
C LYS A 14 -5.40 19.11 -0.80
N GLN A 15 -4.95 18.80 0.41
CA GLN A 15 -4.06 19.62 1.23
C GLN A 15 -2.76 18.88 1.53
N TYR A 16 -1.83 19.58 2.19
CA TYR A 16 -0.57 19.01 2.69
C TYR A 16 -0.47 19.31 4.18
N GLU A 17 0.31 18.51 4.90
CA GLU A 17 0.66 18.82 6.29
C GLU A 17 1.32 20.19 6.37
N THR A 18 1.12 20.88 7.51
CA THR A 18 1.77 22.15 7.79
C THR A 18 3.29 22.01 7.59
N GLU A 19 3.93 23.05 7.06
CA GLU A 19 5.38 23.07 6.81
C GLU A 19 5.89 22.05 5.77
N THR A 20 5.01 21.39 5.01
CA THR A 20 5.45 20.56 3.87
C THR A 20 6.17 21.43 2.84
N SER A 21 7.45 21.18 2.61
CA SER A 21 8.24 21.92 1.61
C SER A 21 7.72 21.71 0.18
N GLU A 22 7.91 22.69 -0.70
CA GLU A 22 7.45 22.57 -2.10
C GLU A 22 8.01 21.34 -2.83
N ASN A 23 9.24 20.94 -2.50
CA ASN A 23 9.83 19.71 -3.04
C ASN A 23 9.05 18.47 -2.58
N LYS A 24 8.69 18.38 -1.29
CA LYS A 24 7.85 17.30 -0.76
C LYS A 24 6.46 17.32 -1.41
N LYS A 25 5.84 18.50 -1.56
CA LYS A 25 4.54 18.62 -2.23
C LYS A 25 4.59 18.13 -3.70
N ARG A 26 5.66 18.49 -4.44
CA ARG A 26 5.89 17.98 -5.81
C ARG A 26 5.99 16.46 -5.84
N LEU A 27 6.73 15.86 -4.90
CA LEU A 27 6.84 14.41 -4.77
C LEU A 27 5.50 13.74 -4.45
N ILE A 28 4.72 14.31 -3.52
CA ILE A 28 3.38 13.81 -3.16
C ILE A 28 2.47 13.84 -4.39
N ARG A 29 2.39 14.95 -5.12
CA ARG A 29 1.56 15.07 -6.34
C ARG A 29 1.96 14.05 -7.40
N ARG A 30 3.27 13.86 -7.60
CA ARG A 30 3.79 12.89 -8.57
C ARG A 30 3.40 11.47 -8.18
N ASP A 31 3.64 11.08 -6.93
CA ASP A 31 3.42 9.72 -6.47
C ASP A 31 1.93 9.41 -6.33
N ALA A 32 1.11 10.37 -5.89
CA ALA A 32 -0.34 10.24 -5.75
C ALA A 32 -1.07 9.86 -7.05
N LYS A 33 -0.49 10.12 -8.24
CA LYS A 33 -1.04 9.66 -9.52
C LYS A 33 -1.20 8.14 -9.58
N LYS A 34 -0.31 7.41 -8.91
CA LYS A 34 -0.31 5.95 -8.81
C LYS A 34 -1.35 5.41 -7.83
N PHE A 35 -2.05 6.28 -7.12
CA PHE A 35 -3.01 5.90 -6.09
C PHE A 35 -4.40 6.48 -6.36
N CYS A 36 -5.39 5.88 -5.72
CA CYS A 36 -6.75 6.40 -5.63
C CYS A 36 -7.33 6.08 -4.25
N LEU A 37 -8.31 6.88 -3.85
CA LEU A 37 -9.14 6.58 -2.68
C LEU A 37 -10.45 5.98 -3.15
N GLN A 38 -10.89 4.94 -2.46
CA GLN A 38 -12.22 4.37 -2.61
C GLN A 38 -12.78 4.11 -1.22
N GLY A 39 -13.78 4.91 -0.82
CA GLY A 39 -14.24 4.97 0.57
C GLY A 39 -13.12 5.46 1.49
N SER A 40 -12.87 4.71 2.56
CA SER A 40 -11.83 4.97 3.56
C SER A 40 -10.46 4.37 3.21
N PHE A 41 -10.35 3.63 2.10
CA PHE A 41 -9.15 2.88 1.77
C PHE A 41 -8.37 3.50 0.61
N LEU A 42 -7.04 3.44 0.73
CA LEU A 42 -6.11 3.78 -0.34
C LEU A 42 -5.86 2.55 -1.20
N TYR A 43 -5.81 2.76 -2.52
CA TYR A 43 -5.51 1.72 -3.50
C TYR A 43 -4.33 2.15 -4.38
N TYR A 44 -3.44 1.21 -4.67
CA TYR A 44 -2.37 1.35 -5.65
C TYR A 44 -2.87 0.87 -7.02
N LYS A 45 -2.66 1.69 -8.04
CA LYS A 45 -3.03 1.39 -9.43
C LYS A 45 -1.91 0.60 -10.09
N ASP A 46 -2.22 -0.62 -10.47
CA ASP A 46 -1.32 -1.53 -11.16
C ASP A 46 -1.96 -1.97 -12.49
N GLY A 47 -1.75 -1.15 -13.52
CA GLY A 47 -2.43 -1.31 -14.81
C GLY A 47 -3.94 -1.17 -14.68
N GLN A 48 -4.69 -2.22 -15.06
CA GLN A 48 -6.15 -2.29 -14.91
C GLN A 48 -6.60 -2.79 -13.53
N SER A 49 -5.66 -3.24 -12.69
CA SER A 49 -5.94 -3.77 -11.36
C SER A 49 -5.68 -2.73 -10.27
N MET A 50 -6.38 -2.86 -9.14
CA MET A 50 -6.19 -2.02 -7.96
C MET A 50 -5.87 -2.90 -6.76
N LYS A 51 -4.84 -2.52 -6.01
CA LYS A 51 -4.38 -3.23 -4.83
C LYS A 51 -4.64 -2.40 -3.60
N ARG A 52 -5.32 -2.94 -2.58
CA ARG A 52 -5.54 -2.24 -1.32
C ARG A 52 -4.19 -1.98 -0.66
N VAL A 53 -3.95 -0.72 -0.32
CA VAL A 53 -2.72 -0.32 0.37
C VAL A 53 -2.89 -0.62 1.85
N ILE A 54 -1.93 -1.37 2.39
CA ILE A 54 -1.85 -1.66 3.82
C ILE A 54 -0.81 -0.73 4.44
N VAL A 55 -1.21 -0.02 5.50
CA VAL A 55 -0.39 1.03 6.10
C VAL A 55 0.17 0.60 7.44
N THR A 56 -0.66 0.02 8.31
CA THR A 56 -0.27 -0.37 9.66
C THR A 56 0.41 -1.74 9.67
N GLU A 57 1.17 -2.01 10.72
CA GLU A 57 1.84 -3.31 10.88
C GLU A 57 0.81 -4.39 11.25
N GLU A 58 -0.17 -4.04 12.07
CA GLU A 58 -1.25 -4.91 12.50
C GLU A 58 -2.03 -5.48 11.30
N GLU A 59 -2.42 -4.63 10.35
CA GLU A 59 -3.10 -5.08 9.12
C GLU A 59 -2.18 -5.97 8.26
N ARG A 60 -0.86 -5.73 8.23
CA ARG A 60 0.08 -6.60 7.48
C ARG A 60 0.14 -7.99 8.11
N MET A 61 0.24 -8.03 9.43
CA MET A 61 0.28 -9.28 10.21
C MET A 61 -1.00 -10.09 10.03
N GLU A 62 -2.17 -9.44 10.01
CA GLU A 62 -3.45 -10.09 9.71
C GLU A 62 -3.45 -10.71 8.31
N VAL A 63 -3.04 -9.95 7.28
CA VAL A 63 -2.97 -10.44 5.88
C VAL A 63 -2.01 -11.61 5.75
N LEU A 64 -0.83 -11.55 6.37
CA LEU A 64 0.17 -12.61 6.34
C LEU A 64 -0.33 -13.87 7.07
N THR A 65 -0.93 -13.71 8.25
CA THR A 65 -1.47 -14.82 9.04
C THR A 65 -2.60 -15.54 8.30
N GLU A 66 -3.56 -14.80 7.74
CA GLU A 66 -4.67 -15.37 6.97
C GLU A 66 -4.16 -16.13 5.73
N ALA A 67 -3.16 -15.58 5.04
CA ALA A 67 -2.59 -16.22 3.88
C ALA A 67 -1.83 -17.50 4.22
N HIS A 68 -1.05 -17.50 5.31
CA HIS A 68 -0.29 -18.67 5.76
C HIS A 68 -1.20 -19.80 6.23
N ALA A 69 -2.31 -19.48 6.93
CA ALA A 69 -3.32 -20.46 7.36
C ALA A 69 -3.96 -21.23 6.18
N GLY A 70 -3.89 -20.69 4.96
CA GLY A 70 -4.34 -21.38 3.75
C GLY A 70 -3.42 -22.51 3.26
N HIS A 71 -2.31 -22.79 3.95
CA HIS A 71 -1.32 -23.82 3.61
C HIS A 71 -0.80 -23.72 2.16
N PHE A 72 -0.61 -22.50 1.67
CA PHE A 72 -0.05 -22.26 0.36
C PHE A 72 1.49 -22.30 0.43
N GLY A 73 2.15 -22.92 -0.55
CA GLY A 73 3.59 -22.74 -0.73
C GLY A 73 3.95 -21.28 -1.02
N ALA A 74 5.18 -20.87 -0.70
CA ALA A 74 5.62 -19.46 -0.71
C ALA A 74 5.23 -18.68 -1.96
N ARG A 75 5.46 -19.26 -3.15
CA ARG A 75 5.10 -18.64 -4.43
C ARG A 75 3.61 -18.31 -4.55
N ARG A 76 2.74 -19.25 -4.16
CA ARG A 76 1.29 -19.09 -4.28
C ARG A 76 0.75 -18.07 -3.27
N MET A 77 1.37 -18.00 -2.10
CA MET A 77 1.09 -16.96 -1.10
C MET A 77 1.48 -15.56 -1.64
N GLN A 78 2.67 -15.41 -2.21
CA GLN A 78 3.13 -14.17 -2.84
C GLN A 78 2.20 -13.70 -3.96
N GLU A 79 1.83 -14.58 -4.88
CA GLU A 79 0.91 -14.25 -5.98
C GLU A 79 -0.44 -13.78 -5.44
N LYS A 80 -0.99 -14.47 -4.43
CA LYS A 80 -2.29 -14.14 -3.83
C LYS A 80 -2.26 -12.78 -3.11
N ILE A 81 -1.27 -12.56 -2.24
CA ILE A 81 -1.09 -11.30 -1.52
C ILE A 81 -0.81 -10.15 -2.49
N GLY A 82 0.17 -10.32 -3.38
CA GLY A 82 0.61 -9.29 -4.32
C GLY A 82 -0.43 -8.94 -5.40
N SER A 83 -1.44 -9.78 -5.63
CA SER A 83 -2.56 -9.47 -6.52
C SER A 83 -3.62 -8.56 -5.87
N ARG A 84 -3.70 -8.53 -4.53
CA ARG A 84 -4.77 -7.85 -3.79
C ARG A 84 -4.29 -6.69 -2.94
N PHE A 85 -3.06 -6.76 -2.45
CA PHE A 85 -2.52 -5.83 -1.48
C PHE A 85 -1.23 -5.17 -1.97
N TYR A 86 -0.94 -4.01 -1.39
CA TYR A 86 0.29 -3.29 -1.62
C TYR A 86 0.80 -2.71 -0.31
N TRP A 87 2.06 -2.98 0.02
CA TRP A 87 2.85 -2.19 0.95
C TRP A 87 4.31 -2.26 0.51
N ARG A 88 5.13 -1.36 1.05
CA ARG A 88 6.57 -1.38 0.76
C ARG A 88 7.18 -2.56 1.51
N GLY A 89 7.82 -3.48 0.80
CA GLY A 89 8.42 -4.67 1.39
C GLY A 89 7.60 -5.95 1.23
N ILE A 90 6.37 -5.86 0.69
CA ILE A 90 5.43 -6.99 0.56
C ILE A 90 6.04 -8.32 0.09
N THR A 91 6.93 -8.28 -0.90
CA THR A 91 7.58 -9.49 -1.41
C THR A 91 8.52 -10.11 -0.38
N GLN A 92 9.33 -9.30 0.30
CA GLN A 92 10.29 -9.75 1.32
C GLN A 92 9.54 -10.24 2.56
N ASP A 93 8.60 -9.45 3.06
CA ASP A 93 7.81 -9.80 4.25
C ASP A 93 7.02 -11.10 4.04
N THR A 94 6.52 -11.33 2.81
CA THR A 94 5.85 -12.59 2.48
C THR A 94 6.81 -13.78 2.43
N LEU A 95 8.07 -13.58 2.01
CA LEU A 95 9.08 -14.65 2.02
C LEU A 95 9.49 -15.04 3.43
N ASP A 96 9.69 -14.03 4.29
CA ASP A 96 10.15 -14.25 5.66
C ASP A 96 9.07 -14.88 6.56
N TRP A 97 7.80 -14.83 6.13
CA TRP A 97 6.66 -15.37 6.87
C TRP A 97 6.31 -16.84 6.57
N VAL A 98 6.74 -17.38 5.42
CA VAL A 98 6.41 -18.76 4.97
C VAL A 98 7.39 -19.76 5.56
#